data_AF-A0A966YX07-F1
#
_entry.id   AF-A0A966YX07-F1
#
_cell.length_a   1.000
_cell.length_b   1.000
_cell.length_c   1.000
_cell.angle_alpha   90.00
_cell.angle_beta   90.00
_cell.angle_gamma   90.00
#
_symmetry.space_group_name_H-M   'P 1'
#
loop_
_entity.id
_entity.type
_entity.pdbx_description
1 polymer ?
#
loop_
_entity_poly.entity_id
_entity_poly.type
_entity_poly.pdbx_seq_one_letter_code
_entity_poly.pdbx_strand_id
1 'polypeptide(L)' 'MKTTFLDFEQAVAELETKIEELRYVQDESSVDISSELKTLSEKSQLLTKEI' A
#
# COMPACT_ATOMS: atom_id res chain seq x y z
N MET A 1 -10.87 22.47 -1.88
CA MET A 1 -11.79 21.33 -1.67
C MET A 1 -11.11 20.40 -0.67
N LYS A 2 -11.76 20.07 0.45
CA LYS A 2 -11.26 19.05 1.39
C LYS A 2 -11.57 17.69 0.77
N THR A 3 -10.55 16.96 0.33
CA THR A 3 -10.64 15.52 0.08
C THR A 3 -10.85 14.86 1.44
N THR A 4 -12.11 14.81 1.88
CA THR A 4 -12.49 14.03 3.05
C THR A 4 -12.44 12.59 2.57
N PHE A 5 -11.31 11.92 2.79
CA PHE A 5 -11.19 10.50 2.56
C PHE A 5 -12.30 9.81 3.36
N LEU A 6 -13.09 8.99 2.69
CA LEU A 6 -14.04 8.13 3.38
C LEU A 6 -13.23 7.13 4.22
N ASP A 7 -13.75 6.67 5.36
CA ASP A 7 -13.00 5.81 6.29
C ASP A 7 -12.40 4.56 5.60
N PHE A 8 -13.03 4.12 4.52
CA PHE A 8 -12.57 3.02 3.64
C PHE A 8 -11.40 3.40 2.71
N GLU A 9 -11.31 4.65 2.28
CA GLU A 9 -10.15 5.17 1.51
C GLU A 9 -8.92 5.38 2.42
N GLN A 10 -9.14 5.60 3.72
CA GLN A 10 -8.06 5.77 4.70
C GLN A 10 -7.27 4.47 4.88
N ALA A 11 -7.95 3.32 4.92
CA ALA A 11 -7.30 2.01 5.00
C ALA A 11 -6.46 1.68 3.75
N VAL A 12 -6.91 2.09 2.56
CA VAL A 12 -6.15 1.95 1.32
C VAL A 12 -4.94 2.87 1.33
N ALA A 13 -5.10 4.14 1.72
CA ALA A 13 -4.00 5.11 1.80
C ALA A 13 -2.89 4.67 2.78
N GLU A 14 -3.25 4.10 3.93
CA GLU A 14 -2.27 3.52 4.87
C GLU A 14 -1.53 2.32 4.25
N LEU A 15 -2.24 1.47 3.50
CA LEU A 15 -1.63 0.33 2.83
C LEU A 15 -0.65 0.78 1.74
N GLU A 16 -1.03 1.76 0.92
CA GLU A 16 -0.16 2.31 -0.13
C GLU A 16 1.08 3.00 0.45
N THR A 17 0.91 3.77 1.52
CA THR A 17 2.04 4.40 2.23
C THR A 17 3.03 3.35 2.72
N LYS A 18 2.52 2.25 3.28
CA LYS A 18 3.35 1.14 3.76
C LYS A 18 4.05 0.38 2.65
N ILE A 19 3.41 0.27 1.48
CA ILE A 19 4.03 -0.30 0.27
C ILE A 19 5.18 0.58 -0.21
N GLU A 20 5.00 1.91 -0.24
CA GLU A 20 6.09 2.83 -0.60
C GLU A 20 7.27 2.77 0.36
N GLU A 21 7.02 2.77 1.67
CA GLU A 21 8.07 2.65 2.68
C GLU A 21 8.86 1.35 2.51
N LEU A 22 8.16 0.22 2.32
CA LEU A 22 8.80 -1.07 2.09
C LEU A 22 9.61 -1.09 0.79
N ARG A 23 9.14 -0.42 -0.26
CA ARG A 23 9.88 -0.30 -1.52
C ARG A 23 11.17 0.51 -1.34
N TYR A 24 11.13 1.56 -0.53
CA TYR A 24 12.31 2.36 -0.21
C TYR A 24 13.35 1.56 0.59
N VAL A 25 12.89 0.79 1.58
CA VAL A 25 13.74 -0.10 2.37
C VAL A 25 14.33 -1.22 1.51
N GLN A 26 13.57 -1.74 0.52
CA GLN A 26 14.07 -2.71 -0.44
C GLN A 26 15.20 -2.12 -1.30
N ASP A 27 15.07 -0.87 -1.75
CA ASP A 27 16.11 -0.23 -2.54
C ASP A 27 17.39 0.04 -1.71
N GLU A 28 17.26 0.27 -0.40
CA GLU A 28 18.38 0.48 0.53
C GLU A 28 18.95 -0.82 1.16
N SER A 29 18.24 -1.95 1.05
CA SER A 29 18.58 -3.21 1.72
C SER A 29 18.74 -4.35 0.71
N SER A 30 19.64 -5.29 0.97
CA SER A 30 19.79 -6.50 0.14
C SER A 30 18.66 -7.53 0.34
N VAL A 31 17.64 -7.17 1.12
CA VAL A 31 16.54 -8.06 1.48
C VAL A 31 15.49 -8.04 0.38
N ASP A 32 15.21 -9.21 -0.19
CA ASP A 32 14.14 -9.37 -1.17
C ASP A 32 12.78 -9.47 -0.47
N ILE A 33 12.01 -8.38 -0.54
CA ILE A 33 10.62 -8.28 -0.06
C ILE A 33 9.63 -8.09 -1.21
N SER A 34 10.03 -8.44 -2.44
CA SER A 34 9.19 -8.31 -3.63
C SER A 34 7.89 -9.12 -3.54
N SER A 35 7.93 -10.30 -2.91
CA SER A 35 6.74 -11.13 -2.65
C SER A 35 5.75 -10.43 -1.71
N GLU A 36 6.26 -9.90 -0.60
CA GLU A 36 5.46 -9.19 0.41
C GLU A 36 4.80 -7.94 -0.20
N LEU A 37 5.56 -7.17 -0.98
CA LEU A 37 5.07 -6.00 -1.71
C LEU A 37 3.97 -6.37 -2.70
N LYS A 38 4.12 -7.49 -3.42
CA LYS A 38 3.10 -7.98 -4.36
C LYS A 38 1.82 -8.35 -3.64
N THR A 39 1.91 -9.08 -2.53
CA THR A 39 0.72 -9.44 -1.72
C THR A 39 0.03 -8.21 -1.14
N LEU A 40 0.79 -7.24 -0.62
CA LEU A 40 0.23 -5.98 -0.12
C LEU A 40 -0.44 -5.17 -1.23
N SER A 41 0.19 -5.08 -2.40
CA SER A 41 -0.38 -4.39 -3.57
C SER A 41 -1.67 -5.04 -4.06
N GLU A 42 -1.71 -6.37 -4.15
CA GLU A 42 -2.94 -7.11 -4.49
C GLU A 42 -4.05 -6.86 -3.48
N LYS A 43 -3.73 -6.84 -2.18
CA LYS A 43 -4.70 -6.54 -1.13
C LYS A 43 -5.23 -5.11 -1.21
N SER A 44 -4.36 -4.14 -1.50
CA SER A 44 -4.74 -2.74 -1.74
C SER A 44 -5.70 -2.65 -2.93
N GLN A 45 -5.36 -3.28 -4.06
CA GLN A 45 -6.21 -3.29 -5.25
C GLN A 45 -7.56 -3.96 -5.03
N LEU A 46 -7.61 -5.04 -4.24
CA LEU A 46 -8.87 -5.70 -3.88
C LEU A 46 -9.75 -4.78 -3.03
N LEU A 47 -9.19 -4.14 -2.00
CA LEU A 47 -9.91 -3.20 -1.15
C LEU A 47 -10.46 -2.02 -1.99
N THR A 48 -9.67 -1.48 -2.91
CA THR A 48 -10.10 -0.42 -3.83
C THR A 48 -11.18 -0.88 -4.81
N LYS A 49 -11.18 -2.17 -5.20
CA LYS A 49 -12.20 -2.74 -6.10
C LYS A 49 -13.53 -3.06 -5.42
N GLU A 50 -13.54 -3.23 -4.10
CA GLU A 50 -14.76 -3.48 -3.32
C GLU A 50 -15.47 -2.18 -2.89
N ILE A 51 -14.93 -1.02 -3.26
CA ILE A 51 -15.55 0.32 -3.13
C ILE A 51 -16.32 0.65 -4.41
#